data_AF-K1Z015-F1
#
_entry.id   AF-K1Z015-F1
#
_cell.length_a   1.000
_cell.length_b   1.000
_cell.length_c   1.000
_cell.angle_alpha   90.00
_cell.angle_beta   90.00
_cell.angle_gamma   90.00
#
_symmetry.space_group_name_H-M   'P 1'
#
loop_
_entity.id
_entity.type
_entity.pdbx_description
1 polymer ?
#
loop_
_entity_poly.entity_id
_entity_poly.type
_entity_poly.pdbx_seq_one_letter_code
_entity_poly.pdbx_strand_id
1 'polypeptide(L)'
;MNRCDCFIYMSHIKEKKATIGIFDSGVGGLSVWKELVRILPNNNFVYLSDSAYCPYGARPQEEIIERACKITDFFITLGVKIVVVACNTATAAAIET
;
A
#
# COMPACT_ATOMS: atom_id res chain seq x y z
N MET A 1 20.68 -33.85 2.25
CA MET A 1 19.86 -32.74 2.79
C MET A 1 18.83 -33.37 3.69
N ASN A 2 19.07 -33.26 4.97
CA ASN A 2 18.52 -34.15 5.98
C ASN A 2 17.29 -33.49 6.61
N ARG A 3 16.47 -34.30 7.31
CA ARG A 3 15.20 -33.81 7.88
C ARG A 3 15.42 -32.67 8.89
N CYS A 4 16.56 -32.67 9.59
CA CYS A 4 17.00 -31.62 10.49
C CYS A 4 17.39 -30.33 9.75
N ASP A 5 18.18 -30.43 8.67
CA ASP A 5 18.63 -29.28 7.86
C ASP A 5 17.43 -28.48 7.35
N CYS A 6 16.41 -29.19 6.86
CA CYS A 6 15.16 -28.57 6.39
C CYS A 6 14.41 -27.84 7.53
N PHE A 7 14.40 -28.42 8.74
CA PHE A 7 13.76 -27.82 9.91
C PHE A 7 14.47 -26.54 10.39
N ILE A 8 15.81 -26.51 10.31
CA ILE A 8 16.63 -25.33 10.59
C ILE A 8 16.41 -24.27 9.51
N TYR A 9 16.40 -24.65 8.22
CA TYR A 9 16.16 -23.73 7.11
C TYR A 9 14.78 -23.06 7.23
N MET A 10 13.73 -23.83 7.49
CA MET A 10 12.36 -23.33 7.67
C MET A 10 12.23 -22.42 8.90
N SER A 11 12.93 -22.69 10.00
CA SER A 11 12.92 -21.82 11.20
C SER A 11 13.79 -20.56 11.06
N HIS A 12 14.62 -20.45 10.02
CA HIS A 12 15.25 -19.20 9.59
C HIS A 12 14.42 -18.39 8.58
N ILE A 13 13.41 -18.98 7.93
CA ILE A 13 12.37 -18.23 7.20
C ILE A 13 11.38 -17.65 8.21
N LYS A 14 11.83 -16.65 8.99
CA LYS A 14 10.91 -15.75 9.70
C LYS A 14 10.12 -14.95 8.68
N GLU A 15 8.80 -15.12 8.65
CA GLU A 15 7.91 -14.23 7.90
C GLU A 15 8.13 -12.78 8.35
N LYS A 16 8.79 -12.01 7.48
CA LYS A 16 9.19 -10.64 7.79
C LYS A 16 8.00 -9.72 7.53
N LYS A 17 7.11 -9.60 8.52
CA LYS A 17 5.88 -8.78 8.49
C LYS A 17 6.10 -7.48 7.72
N ALA A 18 5.56 -7.42 6.51
CA ALA A 18 5.68 -6.26 5.65
C ALA A 18 4.63 -5.21 6.03
N THR A 19 5.05 -3.94 6.09
CA THR A 19 4.13 -2.80 6.22
C THR A 19 3.58 -2.45 4.84
N ILE A 20 2.25 -2.47 4.71
CA ILE A 20 1.51 -2.14 3.50
C ILE A 20 0.94 -0.73 3.67
N GLY A 21 1.33 0.20 2.80
CA GLY A 21 0.80 1.55 2.74
C GLY A 21 -0.38 1.60 1.77
N ILE A 22 -1.51 2.16 2.19
CA ILE A 22 -2.73 2.27 1.39
C ILE A 22 -3.11 3.75 1.35
N PHE A 23 -3.37 4.30 0.17
CA PHE A 23 -3.87 5.68 0.06
C PHE A 23 -5.10 5.82 -0.83
N ASP A 24 -5.96 6.77 -0.45
CA ASP A 24 -7.16 7.20 -1.17
C ASP A 24 -7.31 8.72 -1.05
N SER A 25 -8.00 9.37 -1.99
CA SER A 25 -8.33 10.79 -1.90
C SER A 25 -9.42 11.10 -0.87
N GLY A 26 -9.95 10.09 -0.18
CA GLY A 26 -11.01 10.23 0.82
C GLY A 26 -11.12 9.02 1.74
N VAL A 27 -12.36 8.60 2.01
CA VAL A 27 -12.70 7.48 2.91
C VAL A 27 -13.16 6.22 2.17
N GLY A 28 -13.21 6.23 0.84
CA GLY A 28 -13.68 5.10 0.03
C GLY A 28 -12.74 3.91 0.12
N GLY A 29 -11.42 4.17 0.16
CA GLY A 29 -10.37 3.18 0.31
C GLY A 29 -10.41 2.39 1.63
N LEU A 30 -11.21 2.79 2.62
CA LEU A 30 -11.46 2.00 3.83
C LEU A 30 -12.15 0.67 3.53
N SER A 31 -12.83 0.54 2.40
CA SER A 31 -13.36 -0.74 1.89
C SER A 31 -12.22 -1.70 1.51
N VAL A 32 -11.28 -1.22 0.71
CA VAL A 32 -10.06 -1.96 0.29
C VAL A 32 -9.21 -2.32 1.50
N TRP A 33 -9.00 -1.40 2.45
CA TRP A 33 -8.26 -1.66 3.68
C TRP A 33 -8.88 -2.79 4.53
N LYS A 34 -10.21 -2.79 4.72
CA LYS A 34 -10.91 -3.85 5.47
C LYS A 34 -10.68 -5.23 4.85
N GLU A 35 -10.72 -5.32 3.52
CA GLU A 35 -10.51 -6.58 2.81
C GLU A 35 -9.04 -7.03 2.86
N LEU A 36 -8.09 -6.10 2.75
CA LEU A 36 -6.66 -6.40 2.92
C LEU A 36 -6.34 -6.90 4.34
N VAL A 37 -6.95 -6.32 5.38
CA VAL A 37 -6.81 -6.82 6.78
C VAL A 37 -7.42 -8.21 6.93
N ARG A 38 -8.50 -8.54 6.19
CA ARG A 38 -9.13 -9.87 6.20
C ARG A 38 -8.26 -10.93 5.54
N ILE A 39 -7.62 -10.61 4.40
CA ILE A 39 -6.78 -11.54 3.63
C ILE A 39 -5.37 -11.66 4.21
N LEU A 40 -4.80 -10.57 4.73
CA LEU A 40 -3.41 -10.47 5.20
C LEU A 40 -3.34 -10.05 6.69
N PRO A 41 -3.96 -10.79 7.63
CA PRO A 41 -4.08 -10.40 9.04
C PRO A 41 -2.73 -10.35 9.79
N ASN A 42 -1.68 -10.95 9.23
CA ASN A 42 -0.34 -10.92 9.81
C ASN A 42 0.46 -9.66 9.45
N ASN A 43 0.05 -8.87 8.46
CA ASN A 43 0.77 -7.68 8.01
C ASN A 43 0.50 -6.45 8.88
N ASN A 44 1.40 -5.46 8.77
CA ASN A 44 1.18 -4.14 9.33
C ASN A 44 0.57 -3.24 8.24
N PHE A 45 -0.27 -2.28 8.62
CA PHE A 45 -0.94 -1.39 7.67
C PHE A 45 -0.77 0.08 8.05
N VAL A 46 -0.56 0.93 7.05
CA VAL A 46 -0.64 2.39 7.16
C VAL A 46 -1.69 2.86 6.15
N TYR A 47 -2.70 3.61 6.61
CA TYR A 47 -3.73 4.18 5.74
C TYR A 47 -3.60 5.70 5.70
N LEU A 48 -3.55 6.29 4.51
CA LEU A 48 -3.51 7.73 4.29
C LEU A 48 -4.74 8.18 3.50
N SER A 49 -5.51 9.10 4.08
CA SER A 49 -6.61 9.78 3.41
C SER A 49 -6.14 11.16 2.97
N ASP A 50 -5.98 11.38 1.66
CA ASP A 50 -5.57 12.67 1.12
C ASP A 50 -6.77 13.61 0.89
N SER A 51 -7.65 13.66 1.90
CA SER A 51 -8.91 14.40 1.87
C SER A 51 -8.71 15.91 1.68
N ALA A 52 -7.57 16.46 2.12
CA ALA A 52 -7.18 17.85 1.89
C ALA A 52 -6.89 18.18 0.42
N TYR A 53 -6.71 17.17 -0.44
CA TYR A 53 -6.49 17.31 -1.89
C TYR A 53 -7.66 16.77 -2.72
N CYS A 54 -8.73 16.30 -2.08
CA CYS A 54 -9.97 15.85 -2.71
C CYS A 54 -10.69 17.00 -3.45
N PRO A 55 -11.42 16.75 -4.56
CA PRO A 55 -11.48 15.50 -5.33
C PRO A 55 -10.37 15.43 -6.39
N TYR A 56 -9.76 14.25 -6.54
CA TYR A 56 -8.73 14.03 -7.57
C TYR A 56 -9.28 14.19 -9.00
N GLY A 57 -10.55 13.82 -9.24
CA GLY A 57 -11.16 13.83 -10.58
C GLY A 57 -11.43 15.22 -11.18
N ALA A 58 -11.06 16.30 -10.49
CA ALA A 58 -11.14 17.67 -10.98
C ALA A 58 -9.75 18.29 -11.25
N ARG A 59 -8.66 17.51 -11.16
CA ARG A 59 -7.26 17.95 -11.27
C ARG A 59 -6.61 17.42 -12.56
N PRO A 60 -5.55 18.07 -13.08
CA PRO A 60 -4.72 17.52 -14.16
C PRO A 60 -4.10 16.18 -13.80
N GLN A 61 -3.87 15.32 -14.80
CA GLN A 61 -3.31 13.98 -14.60
C GLN A 61 -1.90 14.04 -13.99
N GLU A 62 -1.10 15.00 -14.44
CA GLU A 62 0.25 15.29 -13.97
C GLU A 62 0.25 15.69 -12.48
N GLU A 63 -0.77 16.43 -12.05
CA GLU A 63 -0.97 16.84 -10.66
C GLU A 63 -1.26 15.64 -9.74
N ILE A 64 -2.00 14.65 -10.25
CA ILE A 64 -2.29 13.39 -9.54
C ILE A 64 -1.07 12.47 -9.51
N ILE A 65 -0.29 12.39 -10.59
CA ILE A 65 0.98 11.64 -10.64
C ILE A 65 1.96 12.22 -9.62
N GLU A 66 2.20 13.53 -9.63
CA GLU A 66 3.12 14.18 -8.69
C GLU A 66 2.66 14.00 -7.23
N ARG A 67 1.34 14.01 -6.98
CA ARG A 67 0.78 13.73 -5.66
C ARG A 67 0.97 12.28 -5.22
N ALA A 68 0.77 11.31 -6.13
CA ALA A 68 1.00 9.89 -5.87
C ALA A 68 2.47 9.58 -5.56
N CYS A 69 3.40 10.24 -6.26
CA CYS A 69 4.84 10.19 -5.95
C CYS A 69 5.11 10.70 -4.53
N LYS A 70 4.64 11.91 -4.18
CA LYS A 70 4.84 12.50 -2.84
C LYS A 70 4.29 11.63 -1.69
N ILE A 71 3.15 10.96 -1.91
CA ILE A 71 2.58 10.00 -0.95
C ILE A 71 3.44 8.72 -0.86
N THR A 72 3.98 8.25 -1.98
CA THR A 72 4.87 7.09 -2.05
C THR A 72 6.21 7.36 -1.36
N ASP A 73 6.80 8.54 -1.55
CA ASP A 73 8.01 8.99 -0.85
C ASP A 73 7.80 9.02 0.67
N PHE A 74 6.67 9.58 1.12
CA PHE A 74 6.29 9.56 2.53
C PHE A 74 6.17 8.13 3.08
N PHE A 75 5.52 7.21 2.35
CA PHE A 75 5.45 5.79 2.70
C PHE A 75 6.83 5.11 2.75
N ILE A 76 7.78 5.48 1.87
CA ILE A 76 9.17 5.00 1.94
C ILE A 76 9.83 5.43 3.26
N THR A 77 9.61 6.67 3.74
CA THR A 77 10.14 7.11 5.06
C THR A 77 9.56 6.31 6.23
N LEU A 78 8.32 5.84 6.12
CA LEU A 78 7.66 4.96 7.11
C LEU A 78 8.09 3.48 6.97
N GLY A 79 9.02 3.16 6.08
CA GLY A 79 9.51 1.80 5.90
C GLY A 79 8.53 0.85 5.22
N VAL A 80 7.48 1.38 4.56
CA VAL A 80 6.52 0.60 3.76
C VAL A 80 7.25 -0.26 2.71
N LYS A 81 6.66 -1.40 2.35
CA LYS A 81 7.22 -2.37 1.40
C LYS A 81 6.30 -2.69 0.22
N ILE A 82 5.00 -2.39 0.36
CA ILE A 82 3.98 -2.52 -0.68
C ILE A 82 3.10 -1.28 -0.59
N VAL A 83 2.86 -0.60 -1.71
CA VAL A 83 1.92 0.53 -1.79
C VAL A 83 0.68 0.08 -2.56
N VAL A 84 -0.50 0.43 -2.05
CA VAL A 84 -1.80 0.15 -2.65
C VAL A 84 -2.51 1.47 -2.94
N VAL A 85 -2.78 1.73 -4.21
CA VAL A 85 -3.62 2.84 -4.66
C VAL A 85 -5.07 2.40 -4.55
N ALA A 86 -5.80 2.90 -3.54
CA ALA A 86 -7.19 2.53 -3.27
C ALA A 86 -8.21 3.52 -3.87
N CYS A 87 -7.74 4.60 -4.50
CA CYS A 87 -8.57 5.54 -5.26
C CYS A 87 -8.60 5.16 -6.74
N ASN A 88 -9.77 4.77 -7.28
CA ASN A 88 -9.93 4.44 -8.70
C ASN A 88 -9.43 5.55 -9.64
N THR A 89 -9.63 6.82 -9.27
CA THR A 89 -9.16 7.98 -10.05
C THR A 89 -7.64 8.12 -10.03
N ALA A 90 -6.98 7.83 -8.90
CA ALA A 90 -5.52 7.83 -8.83
C ALA A 90 -4.93 6.66 -9.64
N THR A 91 -5.54 5.48 -9.56
CA THR A 91 -5.18 4.31 -10.38
C THR A 91 -5.25 4.63 -11.87
N ALA A 92 -6.38 5.20 -12.34
CA ALA A 92 -6.56 5.55 -13.76
C ALA A 92 -5.66 6.71 -14.25
N ALA A 93 -5.14 7.54 -13.34
CA ALA A 93 -4.28 8.67 -13.68
C ALA A 93 -2.77 8.34 -13.62
N ALA A 94 -2.35 7.43 -12.74
CA ALA A 94 -0.95 7.24 -12.37
C ALA A 94 -0.43 5.79 -12.50
N ILE A 95 -1.21 4.87 -13.10
CA ILE A 95 -0.77 3.51 -13.40
C ILE A 95 -1.02 3.22 -14.89
N GLU A 96 0.06 3.10 -15.65
CA GLU A 96 0.03 2.60 -17.03
C GLU A 96 -0.17 1.06 -17.04
N THR A 97 -0.79 0.54 -18.11
CA THR A 97 -1.19 -0.88 -18.25
C THR A 97 -0.85 -1.45 -19.62
#